data_AF-A0A072NIC7-F1
#
_entry.id   AF-A0A072NIC7-F1
#
_cell.length_a   1.000
_cell.length_b   1.000
_cell.length_c   1.000
_cell.angle_alpha   90.00
_cell.angle_beta   90.00
_cell.angle_gamma   90.00
#
_symmetry.space_group_name_H-M   'P 1'
#
loop_
_entity.id
_entity.type
_entity.pdbx_description
1 polymer ?
#
loop_
_entity_poly.entity_id
_entity_poly.type
_entity_poly.pdbx_seq_one_letter_code
_entity_poly.pdbx_strand_id
1 'polypeptide(L)'
;MLKELWRKLGADFLQSHYSSHSGGGAFSSRESGKYGEFRILPHITHTGEFHLERLTNLLHARYGKKFEAKDIRAASDDAIRDLIGFAVRIQDQDVQRELLLFYLNCSPVIQEFLRSETLLGDGHLLSR
;
A
#
# COMPACT_ATOMS: atom_id res chain seq x y z
N MET A 1 -18.45 -3.24 -4.37
CA MET A 1 -17.51 -3.44 -5.50
C MET A 1 -16.05 -3.30 -5.10
N LEU A 2 -15.59 -2.18 -4.52
CA LEU A 2 -14.16 -2.01 -4.21
C LEU A 2 -13.58 -3.02 -3.20
N LYS A 3 -14.33 -3.34 -2.14
CA LYS A 3 -13.96 -4.41 -1.19
C LYS A 3 -13.81 -5.78 -1.86
N GLU A 4 -14.57 -6.04 -2.91
CA GLU A 4 -14.49 -7.28 -3.67
C GLU A 4 -13.25 -7.30 -4.59
N LEU A 5 -12.86 -6.14 -5.13
CA LEU A 5 -11.60 -6.00 -5.88
C LEU A 5 -10.39 -6.21 -4.97
N TRP A 6 -10.37 -5.62 -3.77
CA TRP A 6 -9.33 -5.89 -2.78
C TRP A 6 -9.29 -7.37 -2.37
N ARG A 7 -10.46 -8.03 -2.25
CA ARG A 7 -10.56 -9.46 -1.96
C ARG A 7 -10.00 -10.32 -3.10
N LYS A 8 -10.35 -10.00 -4.36
CA LYS A 8 -9.84 -10.70 -5.55
C LYS A 8 -8.34 -10.54 -5.67
N LEU A 9 -7.83 -9.32 -5.51
CA LEU A 9 -6.38 -9.06 -5.45
C LEU A 9 -5.73 -9.91 -4.35
N GLY A 10 -6.21 -9.82 -3.11
CA GLY A 10 -5.66 -10.64 -2.01
C GLY A 10 -5.71 -12.15 -2.27
N ALA A 11 -6.79 -12.67 -2.86
CA ALA A 11 -6.95 -14.09 -3.17
C ALA A 11 -6.04 -14.57 -4.32
N ASP A 12 -5.93 -13.80 -5.41
CA ASP A 12 -5.06 -14.10 -6.55
C ASP A 12 -3.57 -14.13 -6.12
N PHE A 13 -3.18 -13.24 -5.21
CA PHE A 13 -1.82 -13.21 -4.66
C PHE A 13 -1.53 -14.40 -3.72
N LEU A 14 -2.48 -14.83 -2.89
CA LEU A 14 -2.31 -16.03 -2.08
C LEU A 14 -2.18 -17.28 -2.95
N GLN A 15 -2.95 -17.37 -4.03
CA GLN A 15 -2.92 -18.51 -4.95
C GLN A 15 -1.61 -18.60 -5.77
N SER A 16 -0.97 -17.46 -6.08
CA SER A 16 0.36 -17.44 -6.71
C SER A 16 1.45 -17.95 -5.76
N HIS A 17 1.32 -17.69 -4.46
CA HIS A 17 2.26 -18.15 -3.42
C HIS A 17 2.16 -19.65 -3.14
N TYR A 18 1.00 -20.29 -3.40
CA TYR A 18 0.84 -21.75 -3.29
C TYR A 18 1.26 -22.53 -4.54
N SER A 19 1.51 -21.85 -5.66
CA SER A 19 1.89 -22.49 -6.93
C SER A 19 3.39 -22.44 -7.21
N SER A 20 4.20 -22.02 -6.23
CA SER A 20 5.65 -21.99 -6.37
C SER A 20 6.32 -22.50 -5.10
N HIS A 21 7.13 -23.55 -5.29
CA HIS A 21 8.13 -24.09 -4.36
C HIS A 21 7.64 -25.08 -3.28
N SER A 22 7.57 -26.36 -3.69
CA SER A 22 8.11 -27.44 -2.87
C SER A 22 9.60 -27.16 -2.57
N GLY A 23 9.89 -26.56 -1.42
CA GLY A 23 11.26 -26.29 -0.98
C GLY A 23 11.23 -25.57 0.36
N GLY A 24 11.50 -26.30 1.44
CA GLY A 24 11.43 -25.80 2.81
C GLY A 24 12.32 -24.59 3.08
N GLY A 25 11.83 -23.70 3.92
CA GLY A 25 12.58 -22.59 4.48
C GLY A 25 11.72 -21.86 5.51
N ALA A 26 11.90 -22.21 6.77
CA ALA A 26 11.27 -21.53 7.89
C ALA A 26 11.74 -20.06 7.95
N PHE A 27 10.83 -19.11 7.77
CA PHE A 27 11.05 -17.71 8.16
C PHE A 27 10.23 -17.43 9.41
N SER A 28 10.75 -17.94 10.53
CA SER A 28 10.50 -17.34 11.83
C SER A 28 11.40 -16.12 11.98
N SER A 29 10.89 -15.13 12.70
CA SER A 29 11.55 -13.92 13.22
C SER A 29 11.34 -12.63 12.43
N ARG A 30 10.57 -11.75 13.08
CA ARG A 30 10.64 -10.28 12.99
C ARG A 30 12.11 -9.85 12.91
N GLU A 31 12.57 -9.50 11.73
CA GLU A 31 13.75 -8.65 11.54
C GLU A 31 13.29 -7.30 11.03
N SER A 32 12.88 -6.46 11.99
CA SER A 32 12.85 -5.01 11.79
C SER A 32 14.29 -4.50 11.70
N GLY A 33 14.89 -4.58 10.52
CA GLY A 33 16.23 -4.04 10.28
C GLY A 33 16.86 -4.52 8.99
N LYS A 34 17.20 -3.55 8.11
CA LYS A 34 18.01 -3.65 6.87
C LYS A 34 17.28 -3.68 5.51
N TYR A 35 16.21 -2.90 5.33
CA TYR A 35 15.97 -2.32 4.01
C TYR A 35 16.89 -1.11 3.84
N GLY A 36 18.16 -1.37 3.53
CA GLY A 36 19.10 -0.32 3.13
C GLY A 36 18.58 0.34 1.85
N GLU A 37 18.24 1.62 1.93
CA GLU A 37 18.01 2.51 0.79
C GLU A 37 16.86 2.15 -0.16
N PHE A 38 15.88 1.35 0.27
CA PHE A 38 14.66 1.18 -0.51
C PHE A 38 13.87 2.49 -0.48
N ARG A 39 13.53 3.02 -1.66
CA ARG A 39 12.70 4.23 -1.83
C ARG A 39 11.45 3.87 -2.60
N ILE A 40 10.27 4.28 -2.13
CA ILE A 40 9.00 3.98 -2.78
C ILE A 40 8.88 4.72 -4.12
N LEU A 41 9.21 6.02 -4.12
CA LEU A 41 8.97 6.93 -5.24
C LEU A 41 9.68 6.55 -6.56
N PRO A 42 10.93 6.06 -6.58
CA PRO A 42 11.56 5.59 -7.83
C PRO A 42 10.90 4.38 -8.48
N HIS A 43 10.00 3.69 -7.78
CA HIS A 43 9.39 2.43 -8.22
C HIS A 43 7.87 2.52 -8.42
N ILE A 44 7.33 3.74 -8.43
CA ILE A 44 5.95 4.03 -8.82
C ILE A 44 5.93 4.67 -10.20
N THR A 45 4.87 4.42 -10.97
CA THR A 45 4.67 5.10 -12.25
C THR A 45 4.26 6.56 -12.01
N HIS A 46 4.37 7.39 -13.05
CA HIS A 46 3.81 8.75 -13.02
C HIS A 46 2.30 8.76 -12.69
N THR A 47 1.57 7.76 -13.15
CA THR A 47 0.15 7.56 -12.80
C THR A 47 -0.02 7.20 -11.31
N GLY A 48 0.90 6.40 -10.76
CA GLY A 48 0.95 6.12 -9.32
C GLY A 48 1.14 7.39 -8.50
N GLU A 49 2.10 8.24 -8.87
CA GLU A 49 2.31 9.54 -8.22
C GLU A 49 1.04 10.40 -8.21
N PHE A 50 0.35 10.47 -9.35
CA PHE A 50 -0.90 11.23 -9.47
C PHE A 50 -1.99 10.72 -8.52
N HIS A 51 -2.15 9.41 -8.40
CA HIS A 51 -3.12 8.83 -7.47
C HIS A 51 -2.73 9.05 -6.00
N LEU A 52 -1.44 9.02 -5.69
CA LEU A 52 -0.93 9.33 -4.36
C LEU A 52 -1.19 10.80 -3.98
N GLU A 53 -0.99 11.73 -4.92
CA GLU A 53 -1.31 13.15 -4.74
C GLU A 53 -2.81 13.36 -4.49
N ARG A 54 -3.68 12.74 -5.32
CA ARG A 54 -5.13 12.80 -5.13
C ARG A 54 -5.58 12.24 -3.80
N LEU A 55 -5.02 11.10 -3.38
CA LEU A 55 -5.29 10.49 -2.09
C LEU A 55 -4.90 11.46 -0.95
N THR A 56 -3.71 12.06 -1.03
CA THR A 56 -3.23 13.07 -0.07
C THR A 56 -4.21 14.23 0.06
N ASN A 57 -4.67 14.77 -1.07
CA ASN A 57 -5.61 15.88 -1.11
C ASN A 57 -6.99 15.52 -0.53
N LEU A 58 -7.50 14.31 -0.81
CA LEU A 58 -8.75 13.82 -0.22
C LEU A 58 -8.65 13.70 1.31
N LEU A 59 -7.56 13.12 1.80
CA LEU A 59 -7.32 12.95 3.23
C LEU A 59 -7.18 14.29 3.95
N HIS A 60 -6.51 15.26 3.34
CA HIS A 60 -6.40 16.60 3.88
C HIS A 60 -7.77 17.32 3.90
N ALA A 61 -8.49 17.31 2.79
CA ALA A 61 -9.75 18.05 2.65
C ALA A 61 -10.88 17.50 3.55
N ARG A 62 -10.99 16.18 3.70
CA ARG A 62 -12.10 15.54 4.43
C ARG A 62 -11.77 15.23 5.89
N TYR A 63 -10.51 14.97 6.21
CA TYR A 63 -10.09 14.49 7.53
C TYR A 63 -9.06 15.39 8.22
N GLY A 64 -8.67 16.51 7.60
CA GLY A 64 -7.70 17.45 8.18
C GLY A 64 -6.31 16.87 8.38
N LYS A 65 -6.01 15.71 7.80
CA LYS A 65 -4.72 15.04 7.94
C LYS A 65 -3.68 15.81 7.12
N LYS A 66 -2.77 16.49 7.82
CA LYS A 66 -1.63 17.17 7.20
C LYS A 66 -0.51 16.17 7.00
N PHE A 67 0.00 16.10 5.78
CA PHE A 67 1.21 15.36 5.45
C PHE A 67 2.34 16.37 5.29
N GLU A 68 3.48 16.10 5.94
CA GLU A 68 4.64 17.02 6.02
C GLU A 68 5.21 17.39 4.64
N ALA A 69 4.95 16.55 3.63
CA ALA A 69 5.42 16.76 2.27
C ALA A 69 4.58 17.83 1.56
N LYS A 70 5.14 19.04 1.39
CA LYS A 70 4.58 20.07 0.51
C LYS A 70 4.52 19.62 -0.95
N ASP A 71 5.43 18.73 -1.34
CA ASP A 71 5.47 18.04 -2.62
C ASP A 71 5.56 16.54 -2.35
N ILE A 72 4.59 15.77 -2.86
CA ILE A 72 4.53 14.32 -2.67
C ILE A 72 5.74 13.60 -3.29
N ARG A 73 6.40 14.21 -4.28
CA ARG A 73 7.63 13.70 -4.91
C ARG A 73 8.87 13.85 -4.03
N ALA A 74 8.78 14.68 -3.00
CA ALA A 74 9.80 14.82 -1.97
C ALA A 74 9.39 14.14 -0.65
N ALA A 75 8.26 13.41 -0.64
CA ALA A 75 7.81 12.69 0.54
C ALA A 75 8.80 11.58 0.90
N SER A 76 9.07 11.43 2.20
CA SER A 76 9.79 10.27 2.70
C SER A 76 8.90 9.03 2.61
N ASP A 77 9.53 7.87 2.50
CA ASP A 77 8.84 6.58 2.53
C ASP A 77 8.00 6.40 3.80
N ASP A 78 8.48 6.90 4.94
CA ASP A 78 7.73 6.91 6.21
C ASP A 78 6.43 7.71 6.09
N ALA A 79 6.47 8.89 5.47
CA ALA A 79 5.28 9.71 5.26
C ALA A 79 4.27 9.01 4.32
N ILE A 80 4.77 8.31 3.30
CA ILE A 80 3.93 7.53 2.38
C ILE A 80 3.30 6.33 3.11
N ARG A 81 4.07 5.60 3.93
CA ARG A 81 3.56 4.50 4.76
C ARG A 81 2.49 4.96 5.74
N ASP A 82 2.73 6.08 6.44
CA ASP A 82 1.77 6.66 7.36
C ASP A 82 0.48 7.09 6.66
N LEU A 83 0.60 7.65 5.45
CA LEU A 83 -0.53 8.03 4.61
C LEU A 83 -1.37 6.82 4.22
N ILE A 84 -0.72 5.78 3.69
CA ILE A 84 -1.39 4.55 3.28
C ILE A 84 -2.03 3.86 4.48
N GLY A 85 -1.30 3.73 5.60
CA GLY A 85 -1.81 3.15 6.82
C GLY A 85 -3.04 3.89 7.34
N PHE A 86 -3.05 5.22 7.26
CA PHE A 86 -4.24 6.01 7.59
C PHE A 86 -5.40 5.75 6.61
N ALA A 87 -5.14 5.82 5.30
CA ALA A 87 -6.14 5.63 4.24
C ALA A 87 -6.85 4.26 4.32
N VAL A 88 -6.12 3.19 4.61
CA VAL A 88 -6.64 1.82 4.72
C VAL A 88 -7.77 1.71 5.75
N ARG A 89 -7.72 2.52 6.83
CA ARG A 89 -8.72 2.47 7.92
C ARG A 89 -10.00 3.26 7.61
N ILE A 90 -10.01 4.02 6.53
CA ILE A 90 -11.11 4.93 6.18
C ILE A 90 -12.09 4.23 5.24
N GLN A 91 -13.37 4.20 5.58
CA GLN A 91 -14.43 3.57 4.77
C GLN A 91 -15.04 4.50 3.71
N ASP A 92 -14.30 5.51 3.27
CA ASP A 92 -14.71 6.45 2.23
C ASP A 92 -14.41 5.87 0.84
N GLN A 93 -15.42 5.87 -0.03
CA GLN A 93 -15.31 5.26 -1.36
C GLN A 93 -14.25 5.94 -2.24
N ASP A 94 -14.12 7.27 -2.17
CA ASP A 94 -13.15 8.02 -2.98
C ASP A 94 -11.73 7.76 -2.49
N VAL A 95 -11.54 7.75 -1.17
CA VAL A 95 -10.26 7.40 -0.53
C VAL A 95 -9.83 6.00 -0.92
N GLN A 96 -10.75 5.03 -0.81
CA GLN A 96 -10.47 3.64 -1.15
C GLN A 96 -10.18 3.47 -2.65
N ARG A 97 -10.88 4.22 -3.52
CA ARG A 97 -10.65 4.20 -4.97
C ARG A 97 -9.25 4.71 -5.31
N GLU A 98 -8.86 5.88 -4.79
CA GLU A 98 -7.53 6.44 -5.08
C GLU A 98 -6.41 5.58 -4.49
N LEU A 99 -6.61 5.00 -3.30
CA LEU A 99 -5.67 4.04 -2.71
C LEU A 99 -5.48 2.79 -3.58
N LEU A 100 -6.57 2.22 -4.12
CA LEU A 100 -6.50 1.06 -5.01
C LEU A 100 -5.77 1.40 -6.32
N LEU A 101 -6.09 2.54 -6.91
CA LEU A 101 -5.46 2.97 -8.17
C LEU A 101 -3.97 3.27 -7.98
N PHE A 102 -3.58 3.86 -6.85
CA PHE A 102 -2.18 3.99 -6.46
C PHE A 102 -1.49 2.62 -6.37
N TYR A 103 -2.07 1.68 -5.60
CA TYR A 103 -1.50 0.35 -5.38
C TYR A 103 -1.29 -0.42 -6.69
N LEU A 104 -2.27 -0.40 -7.60
CA LEU A 104 -2.16 -1.07 -8.91
C LEU A 104 -1.11 -0.46 -9.83
N ASN A 105 -0.72 0.79 -9.60
CA ASN A 105 0.33 1.49 -10.34
C ASN A 105 1.71 1.40 -9.66
N CYS A 106 1.83 0.63 -8.58
CA CYS A 106 3.10 0.29 -7.97
C CYS A 106 3.71 -0.95 -8.63
N SER A 107 5.04 -1.02 -8.71
CA SER A 107 5.73 -2.25 -9.10
C SER A 107 5.42 -3.42 -8.14
N PRO A 108 5.57 -4.69 -8.56
CA PRO A 108 5.31 -5.84 -7.68
C PRO A 108 6.11 -5.81 -6.37
N VAL A 109 7.35 -5.31 -6.40
CA VAL A 109 8.21 -5.18 -5.21
C VAL A 109 7.60 -4.18 -4.21
N ILE A 110 7.08 -3.06 -4.71
CA ILE A 110 6.42 -2.05 -3.87
C ILE A 110 5.10 -2.55 -3.32
N GLN A 111 4.32 -3.29 -4.13
CA GLN A 111 3.07 -3.89 -3.67
C GLN A 111 3.31 -4.88 -2.52
N GLU A 112 4.36 -5.69 -2.59
CA GLU A 112 4.76 -6.59 -1.49
C GLU A 112 5.20 -5.81 -0.25
N PHE A 113 6.09 -4.83 -0.43
CA PHE A 113 6.55 -3.96 0.67
C PHE A 113 5.38 -3.26 1.38
N LEU A 114 4.44 -2.70 0.63
CA LEU A 114 3.26 -2.05 1.21
C LEU A 114 2.35 -3.04 1.94
N ARG A 115 2.28 -4.29 1.49
CA ARG A 115 1.53 -5.34 2.19
C ARG A 115 2.21 -5.79 3.49
N SER A 116 3.53 -5.87 3.53
CA SER A 116 4.26 -6.25 4.75
C SER A 116 4.27 -5.14 5.80
N GLU A 117 4.30 -3.88 5.35
CA GLU A 117 4.47 -2.72 6.24
C GLU A 117 3.15 -2.04 6.63
N THR A 118 2.04 -2.35 5.94
CA THR A 118 0.74 -1.72 6.22
C THR A 118 -0.37 -2.74 6.38
N LEU A 119 -1.51 -2.30 6.91
CA LEU A 119 -2.70 -3.13 7.09
C LEU A 119 -3.34 -3.62 5.77
N LEU A 120 -2.74 -3.31 4.61
CA LEU A 120 -3.10 -3.92 3.33
C LEU A 120 -2.92 -5.44 3.34
N GLY A 121 -1.90 -5.95 4.04
CA GLY A 121 -1.61 -7.39 4.12
C GLY A 121 -2.47 -8.17 5.12
N ASP A 122 -2.98 -7.50 6.15
CA ASP A 122 -3.67 -8.15 7.30
C ASP A 122 -5.08 -8.66 6.98
N GLY A 123 -5.56 -8.54 5.75
CA GLY A 123 -6.91 -8.96 5.39
C GLY A 123 -8.02 -8.25 6.17
N HIS A 124 -7.71 -7.21 6.96
CA HIS A 124 -8.70 -6.45 7.72
C HIS A 124 -9.53 -5.49 6.84
N LEU A 125 -9.12 -5.25 5.59
CA LEU A 125 -10.01 -4.74 4.54
C LEU A 125 -11.10 -5.77 4.13
N LEU A 126 -10.96 -7.03 4.56
CA LEU A 126 -11.75 -8.20 4.18
C LEU A 126 -12.54 -8.80 5.36
N SER A 127 -12.25 -8.41 6.61
CA SER A 127 -13.01 -8.87 7.77
C SER A 127 -14.19 -7.94 8.06
N ARG A 128 -15.30 -8.61 8.36
CA ARG A 128 -16.70 -8.19 8.32
C ARG A 128 -17.06 -7.03 9.26
#